data_AF-A0A160PPQ5-F1
#
_entry.id   AF-A0A160PPQ5-F1
#
_cell.length_a   1.000
_cell.length_b   1.000
_cell.length_c   1.000
_cell.angle_alpha   90.00
_cell.angle_beta   90.00
_cell.angle_gamma   90.00
#
_symmetry.space_group_name_H-M   'P 1'
#
loop_
_entity.id
_entity.type
_entity.pdbx_description
1 polymer ?
#
loop_
_entity_poly.entity_id
_entity_poly.type
_entity_poly.pdbx_seq_one_letter_code
_entity_poly.pdbx_strand_id
1 'polypeptide(L)'
;MKTVDRHRSHSIAFKRQVVQEYPSGETLLGLAKRHDPSRNLLRVWVQKYEAGALDDDAAAADTIQAYEARIATLERLVGRQAFELEFLKGAL
;
A
#
# COMPACT_ATOMS: atom_id res chain seq x y z
N MET A 1 4.90 -20.38 -15.70
CA MET A 1 4.35 -19.79 -14.47
C MET A 1 5.51 -19.16 -13.70
N LYS A 2 5.71 -17.84 -13.77
CA LYS A 2 6.75 -17.18 -12.95
C LYS A 2 6.21 -17.13 -11.53
N THR A 3 6.85 -17.82 -10.59
CA THR A 3 6.56 -17.68 -9.17
C THR A 3 6.96 -16.27 -8.77
N VAL A 4 5.97 -15.41 -8.52
CA VAL A 4 6.21 -14.13 -7.85
C VAL A 4 6.80 -14.50 -6.50
N ASP A 5 8.09 -14.22 -6.33
CA ASP A 5 8.75 -14.38 -5.06
C ASP A 5 7.97 -13.53 -4.05
N ARG A 6 7.38 -14.18 -3.05
CA ARG A 6 6.45 -13.53 -2.12
C ARG A 6 7.30 -12.73 -1.16
N HIS A 7 7.73 -11.54 -1.61
CA HIS A 7 8.43 -10.57 -0.78
C HIS A 7 7.66 -10.45 0.54
N ARG A 8 8.35 -10.65 1.68
CA ARG A 8 7.73 -10.47 2.98
C ARG A 8 7.33 -9.01 3.12
N SER A 9 6.03 -8.73 3.01
CA SER A 9 5.46 -7.43 3.30
C SER A 9 5.10 -7.34 4.77
N HIS A 10 5.61 -6.33 5.45
CA HIS A 10 5.26 -6.03 6.84
C HIS A 10 4.17 -4.96 6.89
N SER A 11 3.17 -5.13 7.76
CA SER A 11 2.11 -4.14 7.95
C SER A 11 2.68 -2.82 8.49
N ILE A 12 2.03 -1.70 8.20
CA ILE A 12 2.43 -0.40 8.76
C ILE A 12 2.40 -0.39 10.27
N ALA A 13 1.39 -1.03 10.89
CA ALA A 13 1.32 -1.15 12.34
C ALA A 13 2.57 -1.82 12.92
N PHE A 14 3.04 -2.90 12.29
CA PHE A 14 4.28 -3.55 12.67
C PHE A 14 5.50 -2.66 12.45
N LYS A 15 5.61 -1.99 11.29
CA LYS A 15 6.73 -1.07 11.03
C LYS A 15 6.79 0.03 12.10
N ARG A 16 5.65 0.65 12.44
CA ARG A 16 5.53 1.69 13.47
C ARG A 16 5.98 1.19 14.84
N GLN A 17 5.50 0.01 15.26
CA GLN A 17 5.93 -0.61 16.51
C GLN A 17 7.46 -0.75 16.57
N VAL A 18 8.06 -1.28 15.50
CA VAL A 18 9.51 -1.54 15.47
C VAL A 18 10.34 -0.25 15.48
N VAL A 19 9.96 0.78 14.71
CA VAL A 19 10.74 2.03 14.67
C VAL A 19 10.57 2.91 15.90
N GLN A 20 9.44 2.82 16.62
CA GLN A 20 9.20 3.57 17.86
C GLN A 20 10.12 3.13 19.02
N GLU A 21 10.64 1.91 18.96
CA GLU A 21 11.61 1.42 19.94
C GLU A 21 13.01 2.04 19.73
N TYR A 22 13.31 2.53 18.51
CA TYR A 22 14.62 3.10 18.18
C TYR A 22 14.94 4.41 18.93
N PRO A 23 14.04 5.41 19.02
CA PRO A 23 14.25 6.60 19.86
C PRO A 23 14.50 6.31 21.34
N SER A 24 14.11 5.15 21.85
CA SER A 24 14.32 4.75 23.25
C SER A 24 15.75 4.27 23.53
N GLY A 25 16.65 4.31 22.53
CA GLY A 25 18.05 3.91 22.64
C GLY A 25 18.33 2.47 22.19
N GLU A 26 17.34 1.78 21.63
CA GLU A 26 17.53 0.42 21.10
C GLU A 26 18.42 0.41 19.86
N THR A 27 19.18 -0.66 19.68
CA THR A 27 20.08 -0.79 18.52
C THR A 27 19.40 -1.50 17.35
N LEU A 28 19.80 -1.20 16.11
CA LEU A 28 19.33 -1.95 14.93
C LEU A 28 19.58 -3.46 15.05
N LEU A 29 20.61 -3.87 15.79
CA LEU A 29 20.90 -5.29 16.06
C LEU A 29 19.88 -5.90 17.03
N GLY A 30 19.53 -5.17 18.11
CA GLY A 30 18.51 -5.59 19.06
C GLY A 30 17.14 -5.71 18.41
N LEU A 31 16.77 -4.72 17.59
CA LEU A 31 15.52 -4.75 16.81
C LEU A 31 15.47 -5.93 15.85
N ALA A 32 16.55 -6.21 15.11
CA ALA A 32 16.62 -7.34 14.19
C ALA A 32 16.45 -8.68 14.92
N LYS A 33 17.09 -8.85 16.09
CA LYS A 33 16.98 -10.07 16.90
C LYS A 33 15.57 -10.27 17.46
N ARG A 34 14.90 -9.19 17.86
CA ARG A 34 13.58 -9.24 18.48
C ARG A 34 12.44 -9.43 17.48
N HIS A 35 12.55 -8.79 16.32
CA HIS A 35 11.42 -8.63 15.42
C HIS A 35 11.56 -9.42 14.10
N ASP A 36 12.77 -9.90 13.76
CA ASP A 36 13.14 -10.66 12.54
C ASP A 36 13.43 -9.87 11.23
N PRO A 37 13.12 -8.57 11.06
CA PRO A 37 13.63 -7.81 9.92
C PRO A 37 15.15 -7.74 9.86
N SER A 38 15.68 -7.75 8.63
CA SER A 38 17.10 -7.49 8.41
C SER A 38 17.48 -6.07 8.88
N ARG A 39 18.71 -5.91 9.36
CA ARG A 39 19.25 -4.61 9.78
C ARG A 39 19.20 -3.55 8.68
N ASN A 40 19.30 -3.96 7.41
CA ASN A 40 19.21 -3.05 6.28
C ASN A 40 17.78 -2.52 6.11
N LEU A 41 16.78 -3.40 6.24
CA LEU A 41 15.37 -3.02 6.18
C LEU A 41 15.00 -2.10 7.34
N LEU A 42 15.48 -2.39 8.55
CA LEU A 42 15.28 -1.55 9.73
C LEU A 42 15.88 -0.15 9.55
N ARG A 43 17.06 -0.04 8.94
CA ARG A 43 17.67 1.27 8.64
C ARG A 43 16.77 2.10 7.72
N VAL A 44 16.22 1.49 6.67
CA VAL A 44 15.29 2.18 5.75
C VAL A 44 14.03 2.62 6.48
N TRP A 45 13.45 1.77 7.34
CA TRP A 45 12.26 2.13 8.11
C TRP A 45 12.52 3.27 9.09
N VAL A 46 13.64 3.25 9.81
CA VAL A 46 14.04 4.34 10.72
C VAL A 46 14.21 5.64 9.94
N GLN A 47 14.91 5.63 8.81
CA GLN A 47 15.07 6.82 7.97
C GLN A 47 13.73 7.37 7.46
N LYS A 48 12.83 6.49 6.99
CA LYS A 48 11.48 6.88 6.60
C LYS A 48 10.69 7.45 7.78
N TYR A 49 10.80 6.87 8.97
CA TYR A 49 10.14 7.34 10.17
C TYR A 49 10.63 8.73 10.59
N GLU A 50 11.94 8.95 10.62
CA GLU A 50 12.54 10.26 10.92
C GLU A 50 12.14 11.33 9.90
N ALA A 51 11.95 10.95 8.64
CA ALA A 51 11.47 11.83 7.58
C ALA A 51 9.93 12.02 7.57
N GLY A 52 9.19 11.35 8.46
CA GLY A 52 7.72 11.36 8.45
C GLY A 52 7.07 10.61 7.28
N ALA A 53 7.84 9.83 6.52
CA ALA A 53 7.48 9.15 5.28
C ALA A 53 7.24 7.63 5.46
N LEU A 54 7.10 7.15 6.70
CA LEU A 54 6.94 5.71 6.99
C LEU A 54 5.63 5.15 6.40
N ASP A 55 4.60 5.98 6.37
CA ASP A 55 3.23 5.59 6.02
C ASP A 55 2.89 5.86 4.55
N ASP A 56 3.78 6.55 3.81
CA ASP A 56 3.55 6.96 2.41
C ASP A 56 3.20 5.79 1.51
N ASP A 57 3.88 4.65 1.66
CA ASP A 57 3.64 3.45 0.85
C ASP A 57 2.21 2.91 1.07
N ALA A 58 1.69 3.00 2.30
CA ALA A 58 0.33 2.55 2.60
C ALA A 58 -0.72 3.58 2.18
N ALA A 59 -0.46 4.87 2.40
CA ALA A 59 -1.33 5.94 1.93
C ALA A 59 -1.48 5.91 0.40
N ALA A 60 -0.39 5.62 -0.32
CA ALA A 60 -0.41 5.42 -1.77
C ALA A 60 -1.25 4.19 -2.16
N ALA A 61 -1.11 3.06 -1.46
CA ALA A 61 -1.90 1.86 -1.72
C ALA A 61 -3.41 2.08 -1.50
N ASP A 62 -3.79 2.73 -0.39
CA ASP A 62 -5.19 3.07 -0.11
C ASP A 62 -5.77 4.01 -1.18
N THR A 63 -4.97 4.98 -1.62
CA THR A 63 -5.34 5.92 -2.69
C THR A 63 -5.55 5.20 -4.02
N ILE A 64 -4.67 4.26 -4.38
CA ILE A 64 -4.80 3.44 -5.58
C ILE A 64 -6.10 2.62 -5.52
N GLN A 65 -6.36 1.95 -4.40
CA GLN A 65 -7.58 1.16 -4.23
C GLN A 65 -8.85 2.01 -4.36
N ALA A 66 -8.85 3.22 -3.80
CA ALA A 66 -9.96 4.16 -3.95
C ALA A 66 -10.18 4.57 -5.42
N TYR A 67 -9.09 4.82 -6.16
CA TYR A 67 -9.17 5.11 -7.59
C TYR A 67 -9.70 3.92 -8.40
N GLU A 68 -9.25 2.70 -8.13
CA GLU A 68 -9.75 1.50 -8.79
C GLU A 68 -11.26 1.30 -8.56
N ALA A 69 -11.74 1.51 -7.34
CA ALA A 69 -13.17 1.45 -7.03
C ALA A 69 -13.97 2.53 -7.79
N ARG A 70 -13.40 3.74 -7.90
CA ARG A 70 -14.02 4.84 -8.65
C ARG A 70 -14.06 4.54 -10.15
N ILE A 71 -12.98 4.02 -10.72
CA ILE A 71 -12.88 3.61 -12.12
C ILE A 71 -13.95 2.54 -12.41
N ALA A 72 -14.01 1.46 -11.62
CA ALA A 72 -15.00 0.41 -11.80
C ALA A 72 -16.46 0.91 -11.71
N THR A 73 -16.71 1.97 -10.92
CA THR A 73 -18.04 2.59 -10.84
C THR A 73 -18.36 3.37 -12.11
N LEU A 74 -17.41 4.16 -12.61
CA LEU A 74 -17.55 4.94 -13.83
C LEU A 74 -17.71 4.04 -15.05
N GLU A 75 -16.91 2.98 -15.17
CA GLU A 75 -17.02 2.01 -16.27
C GLU A 75 -18.43 1.40 -16.36
N ARG A 76 -19.03 1.04 -15.22
CA ARG A 76 -20.41 0.52 -15.19
C ARG A 76 -21.44 1.56 -15.62
N LEU A 77 -21.26 2.82 -15.25
CA LEU A 77 -22.17 3.91 -15.65
C LEU A 77 -22.06 4.19 -17.15
N VAL A 78 -20.83 4.28 -17.66
CA VAL A 78 -20.57 4.46 -19.10
C VAL A 78 -21.17 3.30 -19.89
N GLY A 79 -20.99 2.06 -19.44
CA GLY A 79 -21.62 0.90 -20.10
C GLY A 79 -23.14 0.97 -20.14
N ARG A 80 -23.79 1.43 -19.06
CA ARG A 80 -25.24 1.63 -19.01
C ARG A 80 -25.70 2.71 -19.99
N GLN A 81 -25.00 3.85 -20.00
CA GLN A 81 -25.32 4.96 -20.90
C GLN A 81 -25.12 4.58 -22.36
N ALA A 82 -24.05 3.83 -22.68
CA ALA A 82 -23.82 3.32 -24.03
C ALA A 82 -24.99 2.45 -24.50
N PHE A 83 -25.45 1.53 -23.64
CA PHE A 83 -26.61 0.69 -23.93
C PHE A 83 -27.90 1.50 -24.14
N GLU A 84 -28.17 2.48 -23.26
CA GLU A 84 -29.35 3.36 -23.40
C GLU A 84 -29.32 4.15 -24.71
N LEU A 85 -28.15 4.65 -25.11
CA LEU A 85 -27.98 5.37 -26.38
C LEU A 85 -28.18 4.45 -27.59
N GLU A 86 -27.64 3.24 -27.57
CA GLU A 86 -27.85 2.24 -28.63
C GLU A 86 -29.34 1.88 -28.76
N PHE A 87 -30.02 1.65 -27.63
CA PHE A 87 -31.45 1.39 -27.60
C PHE A 87 -32.27 2.53 -28.22
N LEU A 88 -31.99 3.78 -27.82
CA LEU A 88 -32.70 4.95 -28.36
C LEU A 88 -32.44 5.18 -29.85
N LYS A 89 -31.21 4.92 -30.31
CA LYS A 89 -30.85 5.04 -31.74
C LYS A 89 -31.47 3.95 -32.61
N GLY A 90 -31.63 2.74 -32.09
CA GLY A 90 -32.26 1.62 -32.82
C GLY A 90 -33.79 1.69 -32.89
N ALA A 91 -34.41 2.56 -32.09
CA ALA A 91 -35.86 2.78 -32.06
C ALA A 91 -36.35 3.87 -33.04
N LEU A 92 -35.43 4.52 -33.79
CA LEU A 92 -35.72 5.59 -34.74
C LEU A 92 -35.49 5.13 -36.19
#